data_AF-A0A349E8G8-F1
#
_entry.id   AF-A0A349E8G8-F1
#
_cell.length_a   1.000
_cell.length_b   1.000
_cell.length_c   1.000
_cell.angle_alpha   90.00
_cell.angle_beta   90.00
_cell.angle_gamma   90.00
#
_symmetry.space_group_name_H-M   'P 1'
#
loop_
_entity.id
_entity.type
_entity.pdbx_description
1 polymer ?
#
loop_
_entity_poly.entity_id
_entity_poly.type
_entity_poly.pdbx_seq_one_letter_code
_entity_poly.pdbx_strand_id
1 'polypeptide(L)'
;MALSRLLPIKNHMLMEQRMNLRTTYLLFAILGAVIPIAFLADFAVDQGIDLVAFVMAVFVNGAAGGFSADLLISSFVFWIYMFSNQSGGPKPWAFIALNLCIGLSCALPAYLWAKMRPSS
;
A
#
# COMPACT_ATOMS: atom_id res chain seq x y z
N MET A 1 0.02 -22.68 38.26
CA MET A 1 1.49 -22.68 38.04
C MET A 1 1.89 -22.79 36.56
N ALA A 2 1.14 -23.47 35.70
CA ALA A 2 1.43 -23.54 34.24
C ALA A 2 1.18 -22.23 33.46
N LEU A 3 0.18 -21.42 33.86
CA LEU A 3 -0.24 -20.22 33.13
C LEU A 3 0.82 -19.09 33.11
N SER A 4 1.60 -18.93 34.19
CA SER A 4 2.64 -17.89 34.28
C SER A 4 3.87 -18.17 33.42
N ARG A 5 4.14 -19.45 33.07
CA ARG A 5 5.21 -19.84 32.14
C ARG A 5 4.82 -19.70 30.66
N LEU A 6 3.53 -19.75 30.33
CA LEU A 6 3.04 -19.67 28.95
C LEU A 6 2.91 -18.23 28.43
N LEU A 7 2.64 -17.27 29.31
CA LEU A 7 2.58 -15.84 28.97
C LEU A 7 3.86 -15.28 28.31
N PRO A 8 5.08 -15.52 28.81
CA PRO A 8 6.30 -14.99 28.18
C PRO A 8 6.58 -15.61 26.80
N ILE A 9 6.29 -16.89 26.61
CA ILE A 9 6.47 -17.59 25.32
C ILE A 9 5.50 -17.04 24.28
N LYS A 10 4.22 -16.88 24.66
CA LYS A 10 3.21 -16.24 23.81
C LYS A 10 3.67 -14.85 23.39
N ASN A 11 4.11 -14.02 24.34
CA ASN A 11 4.57 -12.67 24.01
C ASN A 11 5.77 -12.68 23.03
N HIS A 12 6.73 -13.59 23.20
CA HIS A 12 7.86 -13.72 22.27
C HIS A 12 7.41 -14.10 20.85
N MET A 13 6.53 -15.10 20.72
CA MET A 13 5.99 -15.52 19.42
C MET A 13 5.21 -14.39 18.72
N LEU A 14 4.41 -13.64 19.49
CA LEU A 14 3.61 -12.54 18.97
C LEU A 14 4.48 -11.38 18.47
N MET A 15 5.60 -11.09 19.16
CA MET A 15 6.58 -10.08 18.75
C MET A 15 7.31 -10.49 17.47
N GLU A 16 7.78 -11.75 17.39
CA GLU A 16 8.46 -12.27 16.20
C GLU A 16 7.57 -12.20 14.95
N GLN A 17 6.30 -12.63 15.08
CA GLN A 17 5.30 -12.54 14.02
C GLN A 17 5.05 -11.10 13.57
N ARG A 18 4.91 -10.16 14.53
CA ARG A 18 4.78 -8.72 14.24
C ARG A 18 5.97 -8.17 13.45
N MET A 19 7.19 -8.53 13.84
CA MET A 19 8.40 -8.04 13.18
C MET A 19 8.53 -8.59 11.76
N ASN A 20 8.21 -9.86 11.54
CA ASN A 20 8.21 -10.45 10.20
C ASN A 20 7.22 -9.77 9.27
N LEU A 21 5.97 -9.57 9.70
CA LEU A 21 4.95 -8.90 8.87
C LEU A 21 5.32 -7.45 8.57
N ARG A 22 5.88 -6.75 9.56
CA ARG A 22 6.33 -5.37 9.38
C ARG A 22 7.44 -5.29 8.33
N THR A 23 8.44 -6.17 8.39
CA THR A 23 9.49 -6.22 7.35
C THR A 23 8.92 -6.55 5.98
N THR A 24 8.03 -7.53 5.89
CA THR A 24 7.35 -7.90 4.64
C THR A 24 6.60 -6.72 4.03
N TYR A 25 5.80 -5.99 4.81
CA TYR A 25 5.08 -4.82 4.30
C TYR A 25 6.02 -3.70 3.85
N LEU A 26 7.13 -3.47 4.56
CA LEU A 26 8.10 -2.47 4.13
C LEU A 26 8.74 -2.85 2.78
N LEU A 27 9.10 -4.12 2.59
CA LEU A 27 9.65 -4.61 1.33
C LEU A 27 8.65 -4.45 0.18
N PHE A 28 7.39 -4.87 0.39
CA PHE A 28 6.35 -4.71 -0.63
C PHE A 28 5.99 -3.24 -0.89
N ALA A 29 6.11 -2.34 0.09
CA ALA A 29 5.96 -0.91 -0.16
C ALA A 29 7.06 -0.37 -1.07
N ILE A 30 8.31 -0.79 -0.88
CA ILE A 30 9.41 -0.39 -1.76
C ILE A 30 9.22 -0.97 -3.17
N LEU A 31 8.92 -2.27 -3.28
CA LEU A 31 8.67 -2.91 -4.58
C LEU A 31 7.48 -2.26 -5.31
N GLY A 32 6.41 -2.00 -4.58
CA GLY A 32 5.21 -1.32 -5.08
C GLY A 32 5.45 0.14 -5.44
N ALA A 33 6.59 0.74 -5.08
CA ALA A 33 7.00 2.06 -5.58
C ALA A 33 7.90 1.95 -6.81
N VAL A 34 8.92 1.10 -6.73
CA VAL A 34 9.93 0.96 -7.79
C VAL A 34 9.30 0.47 -9.09
N ILE A 35 8.42 -0.53 -9.04
CA ILE A 35 7.83 -1.13 -10.24
C ILE A 35 6.93 -0.12 -10.98
N PRO A 36 5.92 0.52 -10.35
CA PRO A 36 5.08 1.50 -11.05
C PRO A 36 5.86 2.72 -11.56
N ILE A 37 6.84 3.22 -10.79
CA ILE A 37 7.67 4.35 -11.22
C ILE A 37 8.50 3.99 -12.44
N ALA A 38 9.03 2.77 -12.53
CA ALA A 38 9.79 2.34 -13.72
C ALA A 38 8.93 2.36 -14.98
N PHE A 39 7.70 1.81 -14.93
CA PHE A 39 6.77 1.85 -16.06
C PHE A 39 6.30 3.26 -16.40
N LEU A 40 6.08 4.11 -15.39
CA LEU A 40 5.67 5.50 -15.61
C LEU A 40 6.82 6.34 -16.21
N ALA A 41 8.06 6.07 -15.80
CA ALA A 41 9.24 6.73 -16.35
C ALA A 41 9.45 6.35 -17.82
N ASP A 42 9.29 5.08 -18.18
CA ASP A 42 9.34 4.60 -19.57
C ASP A 42 8.29 5.31 -20.43
N PHE A 43 7.04 5.37 -19.95
CA PHE A 43 5.97 6.13 -20.60
C PHE A 43 6.30 7.63 -20.75
N ALA A 44 6.86 8.25 -19.70
CA ALA A 44 7.20 9.66 -19.72
C ALA A 44 8.35 10.00 -20.67
N VAL A 45 9.26 9.06 -20.93
CA VAL A 45 10.32 9.20 -21.95
C VAL A 45 9.72 9.17 -23.35
N ASP A 46 8.75 8.29 -23.60
CA ASP A 46 8.14 8.11 -24.92
C ASP A 46 7.09 9.18 -25.28
N GLN A 47 6.24 9.56 -24.32
CA GLN A 47 5.08 10.44 -24.55
C GLN A 47 5.22 11.81 -23.87
N GLY A 48 6.24 12.00 -23.02
CA GLY A 48 6.34 13.16 -22.14
C GLY A 48 5.40 13.06 -20.92
N ILE A 49 5.33 14.15 -20.13
CA ILE A 49 4.38 14.26 -19.02
C ILE A 49 3.02 14.73 -19.58
N ASP A 50 2.33 13.84 -20.28
CA ASP A 50 0.99 14.06 -20.81
C ASP A 50 -0.04 13.19 -20.08
N LEU A 51 -0.87 13.83 -19.26
CA LEU A 51 -1.91 13.17 -18.49
C LEU A 51 -3.02 12.59 -19.37
N VAL A 52 -3.34 13.23 -20.49
CA VAL A 52 -4.37 12.75 -21.42
C VAL A 52 -3.88 11.51 -22.13
N ALA A 53 -2.64 11.53 -22.62
CA ALA A 53 -2.00 10.36 -23.23
C ALA A 53 -1.92 9.18 -22.25
N PHE A 54 -1.61 9.45 -20.97
CA PHE A 54 -1.56 8.43 -19.93
C PHE A 54 -2.93 7.77 -19.72
N VAL A 55 -4.00 8.56 -19.60
CA VAL A 55 -5.37 8.03 -19.44
C VAL A 55 -5.78 7.20 -20.66
N MET A 56 -5.47 7.66 -21.87
CA MET A 56 -5.75 6.88 -23.08
C MET A 56 -4.98 5.55 -23.10
N ALA A 57 -3.72 5.53 -22.65
CA ALA A 57 -2.89 4.34 -22.62
C ALA A 57 -3.40 3.29 -21.61
N VAL A 58 -3.79 3.70 -20.41
CA VAL A 58 -4.28 2.76 -19.37
C VAL A 58 -5.69 2.20 -19.67
N PHE A 59 -6.39 2.77 -20.67
CA PHE A 59 -7.67 2.29 -21.20
C PHE A 59 -7.61 1.90 -22.68
N VAL A 60 -6.42 1.60 -23.22
CA VAL A 60 -6.21 1.33 -24.66
C VAL A 60 -6.97 0.09 -25.17
N ASN A 61 -7.25 -0.88 -24.29
CA ASN A 61 -8.03 -2.06 -24.61
C ASN A 61 -8.78 -2.59 -23.38
N GLY A 62 -9.65 -3.59 -23.57
CA GLY A 62 -10.48 -4.14 -22.49
C GLY A 62 -9.68 -4.76 -21.33
N ALA A 63 -8.52 -5.38 -21.60
CA ALA A 63 -7.70 -5.98 -20.55
C ALA A 63 -7.00 -4.91 -19.70
N ALA A 64 -6.38 -3.91 -20.35
CA ALA A 64 -5.78 -2.77 -19.67
C ALA A 64 -6.82 -1.98 -18.89
N GLY A 65 -7.98 -1.70 -19.49
CA GLY A 65 -9.09 -1.01 -18.84
C GLY A 65 -9.66 -1.78 -17.64
N GLY A 66 -9.78 -3.11 -17.75
CA GLY A 66 -10.19 -3.96 -16.64
C GLY A 66 -9.22 -3.91 -15.46
N PHE A 67 -7.91 -3.98 -15.73
CA PHE A 67 -6.88 -3.83 -14.70
C PHE A 67 -6.88 -2.44 -14.05
N SER A 68 -7.01 -1.39 -14.85
CA SER A 68 -7.12 -0.01 -14.38
C SER A 68 -8.35 0.20 -13.50
N ALA A 69 -9.51 -0.33 -13.90
CA ALA A 69 -10.74 -0.25 -13.12
C ALA A 69 -10.62 -0.98 -11.78
N ASP A 70 -10.02 -2.18 -11.76
CA ASP A 70 -9.76 -2.94 -10.53
C ASP A 70 -8.90 -2.14 -9.53
N LEU A 71 -7.84 -1.48 -10.02
CA LEU A 71 -6.99 -0.62 -9.20
C LEU A 71 -7.71 0.62 -8.67
N LEU A 72 -8.55 1.25 -9.48
CA LEU A 72 -9.32 2.44 -9.08
C LEU A 72 -10.36 2.09 -8.00
N ILE A 73 -11.11 1.00 -8.20
CA ILE A 73 -12.11 0.52 -7.24
C ILE A 73 -11.42 0.13 -5.93
N SER A 74 -10.33 -0.65 -6.01
CA SER A 74 -9.57 -1.07 -4.83
C SER A 74 -8.98 0.13 -4.08
N SER A 75 -8.50 1.16 -4.80
CA SER A 75 -8.01 2.40 -4.21
C SER A 75 -9.12 3.17 -3.48
N PHE A 76 -10.29 3.28 -4.09
CA PHE A 76 -11.43 3.97 -3.47
C PHE A 76 -11.91 3.26 -2.20
N VAL A 77 -12.05 1.93 -2.24
CA VAL A 77 -12.40 1.12 -1.06
C VAL A 77 -11.33 1.26 0.03
N PHE A 78 -10.05 1.29 -0.35
CA PHE A 78 -8.95 1.51 0.58
C PHE A 78 -9.03 2.88 1.27
N TRP A 79 -9.40 3.95 0.55
CA TRP A 79 -9.61 5.27 1.16
C TRP A 79 -10.74 5.24 2.20
N ILE A 80 -11.89 4.65 1.85
CA ILE A 80 -13.01 4.48 2.80
C ILE A 80 -12.54 3.74 4.06
N TYR A 81 -11.78 2.66 3.89
CA TYR A 81 -11.24 1.89 5.01
C TYR A 81 -10.35 2.74 5.93
N MET A 82 -9.45 3.57 5.36
CA MET A 82 -8.58 4.43 6.15
C MET A 82 -9.37 5.49 6.93
N PHE A 83 -10.36 6.14 6.31
CA PHE A 83 -11.22 7.11 6.99
C PHE A 83 -12.05 6.46 8.10
N SER A 84 -12.54 5.24 7.90
CA SER A 84 -13.28 4.49 8.93
C SER A 84 -12.40 4.12 10.14
N ASN A 85 -11.09 3.97 9.98
CA ASN A 85 -10.15 3.56 11.03
C ASN A 85 -9.32 4.72 11.61
N GLN A 86 -9.74 5.98 11.42
CA GLN A 86 -8.94 7.15 11.76
C GLN A 86 -8.64 7.30 13.26
N SER A 87 -9.50 6.80 14.15
CA SER A 87 -9.37 6.98 15.61
C SER A 87 -8.23 6.17 16.26
N GLY A 88 -7.69 5.17 15.57
CA GLY A 88 -6.64 4.29 16.09
C GLY A 88 -5.56 3.94 15.07
N GLY A 89 -5.47 4.72 13.99
CA GLY A 89 -4.60 4.45 12.84
C GLY A 89 -3.77 5.65 12.39
N PRO A 90 -2.84 5.45 11.45
CA PRO A 90 -2.09 6.51 10.80
C PRO A 90 -3.00 7.53 10.09
N LYS A 91 -2.57 8.78 9.99
CA LYS A 91 -3.33 9.83 9.26
C LYS A 91 -3.50 9.43 7.77
N PRO A 92 -4.74 9.40 7.24
CA PRO A 92 -5.02 8.86 5.90
C PRO A 92 -4.40 9.68 4.76
N TRP A 93 -4.28 10.99 4.92
CA TRP A 93 -3.84 11.92 3.87
C TRP A 93 -2.51 11.57 3.22
N ALA A 94 -1.52 11.11 4.00
CA ALA A 94 -0.22 10.74 3.47
C ALA A 94 -0.32 9.53 2.53
N PHE A 95 -1.18 8.56 2.84
CA PHE A 95 -1.36 7.34 2.05
C PHE A 95 -2.26 7.56 0.84
N ILE A 96 -3.20 8.51 0.91
CA ILE A 96 -3.97 8.96 -0.26
C ILE A 96 -3.03 9.62 -1.27
N ALA A 97 -2.16 10.54 -0.83
CA ALA A 97 -1.16 11.15 -1.70
C ALA A 97 -0.25 10.08 -2.32
N LEU A 98 0.20 9.11 -1.53
CA LEU A 98 1.04 8.02 -2.00
C LEU A 98 0.31 7.12 -3.02
N ASN A 99 -0.97 6.87 -2.81
CA ASN A 99 -1.81 6.10 -3.74
C ASN A 99 -2.01 6.83 -5.08
N LEU A 100 -2.17 8.15 -5.06
CA LEU A 100 -2.34 8.95 -6.28
C LEU A 100 -1.02 9.17 -7.04
N CYS A 101 0.10 9.36 -6.33
CA CYS A 101 1.38 9.65 -6.96
C CYS A 101 2.13 8.40 -7.43
N ILE A 102 1.95 7.26 -6.76
CA ILE A 102 2.72 6.03 -7.02
C ILE A 102 1.80 4.86 -7.36
N GLY A 103 0.72 4.69 -6.59
CA GLY A 103 -0.26 3.62 -6.80
C GLY A 103 -0.61 2.86 -5.53
N LEU A 104 -1.66 2.04 -5.63
CA LEU A 104 -2.17 1.22 -4.51
C LEU A 104 -1.15 0.21 -4.01
N SER A 105 -0.34 -0.34 -4.91
CA SER A 105 0.70 -1.33 -4.61
C SER A 105 1.73 -0.82 -3.61
N CYS A 106 2.02 0.49 -3.57
CA CYS A 106 2.87 1.09 -2.54
C CYS A 106 2.07 1.54 -1.32
N ALA A 107 0.93 2.21 -1.54
CA ALA A 107 0.17 2.87 -0.48
C ALA A 107 -0.39 1.89 0.56
N LEU A 108 -0.93 0.74 0.11
CA LEU A 108 -1.51 -0.27 0.98
C LEU A 108 -0.47 -0.89 1.94
N PRO A 109 0.65 -1.47 1.47
CA PRO A 109 1.65 -2.02 2.38
C PRO A 109 2.31 -0.93 3.25
N ALA A 110 2.51 0.29 2.75
CA ALA A 110 3.00 1.40 3.56
C ALA A 110 2.04 1.73 4.72
N TYR A 111 0.73 1.74 4.47
CA TYR A 111 -0.29 1.96 5.50
C TYR A 111 -0.30 0.83 6.54
N LEU A 112 -0.26 -0.43 6.10
CA LEU A 112 -0.24 -1.58 7.00
C LEU A 112 1.01 -1.57 7.89
N TRP A 113 2.17 -1.23 7.33
CA TRP A 113 3.39 -1.05 8.09
C TRP A 113 3.30 0.07 9.14
N ALA A 114 2.71 1.21 8.77
CA ALA A 114 2.52 2.34 9.66
C ALA A 114 1.54 2.01 10.79
N LYS A 115 0.47 1.26 10.49
CA LYS A 115 -0.52 0.77 11.48
C LYS A 115 0.08 -0.21 12.48
N MET A 116 1.15 -0.91 12.12
CA MET A 116 1.87 -1.83 13.03
C MET A 116 2.87 -1.14 13.96
N ARG A 117 3.16 0.16 13.76
CA ARG A 117 4.00 0.90 14.70
C ARG A 117 3.20 1.10 16.00
N PRO A 118 3.79 0.82 17.18
CA PRO A 118 3.19 1.21 18.44
C PRO A 118 3.04 2.74 18.43
N SER A 119 1.82 3.23 18.61
CA SER A 119 1.58 4.63 18.97
C SER A 119 2.21 4.85 20.35
N SER A 120 3.35 5.51 20.38
CA SER A 120 4.03 5.99 21.60
C SER A 120 3.15 6.92 22.39
#